data_AF-A0A6H2A501-F1
#
_entry.id   AF-A0A6H2A501-F1
#
_cell.length_a   1.000
_cell.length_b   1.000
_cell.length_c   1.000
_cell.angle_alpha   90.00
_cell.angle_beta   90.00
_cell.angle_gamma   90.00
#
_symmetry.space_group_name_H-M   'P 1'
#
loop_
_entity.id
_entity.type
_entity.pdbx_description
1 polymer ?
#
loop_
_entity_poly.entity_id
_entity_poly.type
_entity_poly.pdbx_seq_one_letter_code
_entity_poly.pdbx_strand_id
1 'polypeptide(L)'
;MGGASGYNTKFRDFGIPTVGIIVLLAIGNYTHSSGWNIASYIITFGLMFASQTTYFKKKGAEGKWWNWFLVGLANGVALIPYGIIHGQVWEAIIRTLILAIGITIWSEINDDVVWEEMGRGILIILTLGLFFRRKNGEKTDK
;
A
#
# COMPACT_ATOMS: atom_id res chain seq x y z
N MET A 1 -8.31 21.63 -4.71
CA MET A 1 -7.50 21.49 -3.49
C MET A 1 -6.06 21.93 -3.72
N GLY A 2 -5.73 23.14 -3.27
CA GLY A 2 -4.35 23.61 -3.19
C GLY A 2 -3.54 22.71 -2.25
N GLY A 3 -2.29 22.44 -2.59
CA GLY A 3 -1.38 21.79 -1.63
C GLY A 3 -1.37 22.63 -0.37
N ALA A 4 -1.75 22.03 0.76
CA ALA A 4 -1.72 22.71 2.04
C ALA A 4 -0.28 23.18 2.27
N SER A 5 -0.05 24.49 2.21
CA SER A 5 1.21 25.07 2.68
C SER A 5 1.26 24.86 4.18
N GLY A 6 1.88 23.77 4.64
CA GLY A 6 2.04 23.48 6.06
C GLY A 6 1.98 22.00 6.44
N TYR A 7 1.42 21.12 5.62
CA TYR A 7 1.47 19.69 5.90
C TYR A 7 2.78 19.11 5.39
N ASN A 8 3.61 18.57 6.30
CA ASN A 8 4.88 17.96 5.94
C ASN A 8 4.63 16.56 5.35
N THR A 9 4.21 16.53 4.08
CA THR A 9 3.91 15.29 3.33
C THR A 9 5.08 14.30 3.36
N LYS A 10 6.32 14.77 3.58
CA LYS A 10 7.51 13.92 3.72
C LYS A 10 7.37 12.87 4.84
N PHE A 11 6.69 13.21 5.94
CA PHE A 11 6.47 12.26 7.03
C PHE A 11 5.51 11.14 6.60
N ARG A 12 4.49 11.45 5.81
CA ARG A 12 3.58 10.45 5.21
C ARG A 12 4.32 9.61 4.16
N ASP A 13 5.03 10.27 3.25
CA ASP A 13 5.68 9.63 2.11
C ASP A 13 6.68 8.58 2.55
N PHE A 14 7.39 8.83 3.66
CA PHE A 14 8.28 7.86 4.28
C PHE A 14 7.58 6.95 5.30
N GLY A 15 6.63 7.49 6.07
CA GLY A 15 5.94 6.79 7.14
C GLY A 15 5.07 5.64 6.66
N ILE A 16 4.29 5.82 5.60
CA ILE A 16 3.39 4.77 5.08
C ILE A 16 4.16 3.55 4.56
N PRO A 17 5.21 3.69 3.73
CA PRO A 17 6.06 2.55 3.37
C PRO A 17 6.70 1.89 4.60
N THR A 18 7.21 2.68 5.55
CA THR A 18 7.86 2.15 6.77
C THR A 18 6.91 1.31 7.61
N VAL A 19 5.74 1.85 7.94
CA VAL A 19 4.69 1.13 8.69
C VAL A 19 4.21 -0.08 7.90
N GLY A 20 4.09 0.05 6.58
CA GLY A 20 3.72 -1.06 5.71
C GLY A 20 4.70 -2.23 5.79
N ILE A 21 6.01 -1.97 5.73
CA ILE A 21 7.04 -3.00 5.92
C ILE A 21 6.98 -3.61 7.32
N ILE A 22 6.80 -2.80 8.38
CA ILE A 22 6.66 -3.31 9.75
C ILE A 22 5.47 -4.27 9.86
N VAL A 23 4.32 -3.92 9.27
CA VAL A 23 3.14 -4.78 9.25
C VAL A 23 3.40 -6.07 8.46
N LEU A 24 4.01 -5.97 7.28
CA LEU A 24 4.38 -7.14 6.48
C LEU A 24 5.35 -8.06 7.22
N LEU A 25 6.33 -7.51 7.95
CA LEU A 25 7.23 -8.28 8.79
C LEU A 25 6.49 -8.97 9.95
N ALA A 26 5.51 -8.30 10.56
CA ALA A 26 4.72 -8.85 11.65
C ALA A 26 3.78 -9.99 11.21
N ILE A 27 3.23 -9.92 9.98
CA ILE A 27 2.30 -10.95 9.44
C ILE A 27 2.98 -11.97 8.53
N GLY A 28 4.19 -11.68 8.07
CA GLY A 28 4.96 -12.50 7.16
C GLY A 28 5.39 -13.80 7.83
N ASN A 29 5.09 -14.92 7.19
CA ASN A 29 5.68 -16.18 7.60
C ASN A 29 7.15 -16.18 7.15
N TYR A 30 8.08 -16.10 8.09
CA TYR A 30 9.51 -16.29 7.88
C TYR A 30 9.80 -17.75 7.55
N THR A 31 9.30 -18.25 6.42
CA THR A 31 9.46 -19.66 6.10
C THR A 31 10.91 -19.96 5.76
N HIS A 32 11.65 -19.11 5.05
CA HIS A 32 13.09 -19.31 4.75
C HIS A 32 13.84 -17.96 4.69
N SER A 33 15.02 -17.81 5.30
CA SER A 33 15.83 -16.58 5.14
C SER A 33 16.61 -16.60 3.81
N SER A 34 15.93 -16.44 2.68
CA SER A 34 16.60 -16.25 1.39
C SER A 34 16.85 -14.75 1.16
N GLY A 35 17.94 -14.40 0.45
CA GLY A 35 18.20 -13.01 0.06
C GLY A 35 17.04 -12.38 -0.74
N TRP A 36 16.24 -13.22 -1.43
CA TRP A 36 15.04 -12.80 -2.15
C TRP A 36 13.91 -12.31 -1.24
N ASN A 37 13.78 -12.85 -0.02
CA ASN A 37 12.82 -12.34 0.95
C ASN A 37 13.20 -10.93 1.41
N ILE A 38 14.48 -10.67 1.68
CA ILE A 38 14.93 -9.32 2.06
C ILE A 38 14.73 -8.35 0.88
N ALA A 39 15.08 -8.79 -0.34
CA ALA A 39 14.90 -7.99 -1.54
C ALA A 39 13.43 -7.61 -1.78
N SER A 40 12.46 -8.51 -1.49
CA SER A 40 11.04 -8.23 -1.68
C SER A 40 10.58 -7.05 -0.80
N TYR A 41 10.99 -7.00 0.48
CA TYR A 41 10.68 -5.88 1.37
C TYR A 41 11.30 -4.57 0.89
N ILE A 42 12.57 -4.61 0.45
CA ILE A 42 13.27 -3.42 -0.06
C ILE A 42 12.59 -2.88 -1.32
N ILE A 43 12.26 -3.77 -2.26
CA ILE A 43 11.58 -3.41 -3.51
C ILE A 43 10.19 -2.85 -3.19
N THR A 44 9.41 -3.53 -2.34
CA THR A 44 8.08 -3.05 -1.95
C THR A 44 8.15 -1.69 -1.25
N PHE A 45 9.12 -1.48 -0.35
CA PHE A 45 9.35 -0.18 0.26
C PHE A 45 9.62 0.90 -0.79
N GLY A 46 10.57 0.64 -1.69
CA GLY A 46 10.97 1.58 -2.75
C GLY A 46 9.80 1.93 -3.68
N LEU A 47 9.01 0.93 -4.08
CA LEU A 47 7.83 1.13 -4.93
C LEU A 47 6.71 1.89 -4.22
N MET A 48 6.44 1.60 -2.95
CA MET A 48 5.47 2.35 -2.16
C MET A 48 5.92 3.79 -1.96
N PHE A 49 7.20 4.01 -1.63
CA PHE A 49 7.78 5.35 -1.48
C PHE A 49 7.70 6.14 -2.80
N ALA A 50 8.07 5.52 -3.92
CA ALA A 50 7.94 6.13 -5.25
C ALA A 50 6.47 6.48 -5.56
N SER A 51 5.53 5.60 -5.22
CA SER A 51 4.10 5.87 -5.41
C SER A 51 3.59 7.03 -4.55
N GLN A 52 4.05 7.17 -3.30
CA GLN A 52 3.63 8.27 -2.42
C GLN A 52 4.19 9.63 -2.85
N THR A 53 5.40 9.63 -3.39
CA THR A 53 6.07 10.83 -3.91
C THR A 53 5.60 11.23 -5.31
N THR A 54 4.87 10.35 -6.01
CA THR A 54 4.34 10.61 -7.35
C THR A 54 3.05 11.42 -7.29
N TYR A 55 3.05 12.57 -7.98
CA TYR A 55 1.85 13.39 -8.14
C TYR A 55 1.05 12.94 -9.37
N PHE A 56 -0.06 12.23 -9.15
CA PHE A 56 -0.99 11.81 -10.21
C PHE A 56 -1.95 12.93 -10.65
N LYS A 57 -1.88 14.09 -10.00
CA LYS A 57 -2.58 15.31 -10.41
C LYS A 57 -1.58 16.43 -10.71
N LYS A 58 -1.87 17.24 -11.72
CA LYS A 58 -1.09 18.45 -12.00
C LYS A 58 -1.26 19.44 -10.84
N LYS A 59 -0.17 20.11 -10.45
CA LYS A 59 -0.22 21.18 -9.44
C LYS A 59 -1.22 22.27 -9.86
N GLY A 60 -2.14 22.62 -8.97
CA GLY A 60 -3.18 23.63 -9.21
C GLY A 60 -4.38 23.13 -10.01
N ALA A 61 -4.40 21.87 -10.46
CA ALA A 61 -5.58 21.27 -11.07
C ALA A 61 -6.49 20.62 -10.02
N GLU A 62 -7.79 20.54 -10.32
CA GLU A 62 -8.74 19.76 -9.54
C GLU A 62 -8.41 18.26 -9.62
N GLY A 63 -8.53 17.59 -8.47
CA GLY A 63 -8.44 16.13 -8.41
C GLY A 63 -9.67 15.54 -9.07
N LYS A 64 -9.48 14.55 -9.93
CA LYS A 64 -10.56 13.80 -10.56
C LYS A 64 -10.46 12.35 -10.11
N TRP A 65 -11.58 11.64 -10.09
CA TRP A 65 -11.66 10.26 -9.59
C TRP A 65 -10.55 9.34 -10.13
N TRP A 66 -10.15 9.49 -11.40
CA TRP A 66 -9.11 8.65 -12.00
C TRP A 66 -7.71 8.93 -11.44
N ASN A 67 -7.43 10.16 -10.97
CA ASN A 67 -6.15 10.46 -10.31
C ASN A 67 -6.04 9.64 -9.02
N TRP A 68 -7.15 9.52 -8.26
CA TRP A 68 -7.21 8.75 -7.02
C TRP A 68 -7.18 7.24 -7.28
N PHE A 69 -7.85 6.80 -8.35
CA PHE A 69 -7.76 5.43 -8.80
C PHE A 69 -6.31 5.04 -9.13
N LEU A 70 -5.57 5.89 -9.83
CA LEU A 70 -4.15 5.68 -10.13
C LEU A 70 -3.27 5.65 -8.87
N VAL A 71 -3.56 6.50 -7.87
CA VAL A 71 -2.85 6.46 -6.57
C VAL A 71 -3.03 5.10 -5.90
N GLY A 72 -4.26 4.59 -5.83
CA GLY A 72 -4.52 3.29 -5.21
C GLY A 72 -4.01 2.12 -6.04
N LEU A 73 -4.06 2.21 -7.37
CA LEU A 73 -3.46 1.22 -8.26
C LEU A 73 -1.94 1.15 -8.07
N ALA A 74 -1.24 2.28 -8.06
CA ALA A 74 0.21 2.33 -7.90
C ALA A 74 0.66 1.78 -6.53
N ASN A 75 -0.05 2.13 -5.44
CA ASN A 75 0.22 1.57 -4.12
C ASN A 75 -0.18 0.09 -3.98
N GLY A 76 -1.15 -0.37 -4.77
CA GLY A 76 -1.52 -1.77 -4.87
C GLY A 76 -0.41 -2.59 -5.52
N VAL A 77 -0.02 -2.17 -6.73
CA VAL A 77 1.01 -2.79 -7.57
C VAL A 77 2.37 -2.84 -6.87
N ALA A 78 2.69 -1.86 -6.02
CA ALA A 78 3.92 -1.84 -5.22
C ALA A 78 4.12 -3.10 -4.34
N LEU A 79 3.05 -3.84 -4.02
CA LEU A 79 3.10 -5.08 -3.25
C LEU A 79 3.10 -6.37 -4.09
N ILE A 80 3.02 -6.28 -5.42
CA ILE A 80 3.10 -7.47 -6.27
C ILE A 80 4.43 -8.24 -6.09
N PRO A 81 5.61 -7.60 -5.98
CA PRO A 81 6.85 -8.32 -5.72
C PRO A 81 6.81 -9.16 -4.44
N TYR A 82 6.25 -8.60 -3.35
CA TYR A 82 6.02 -9.34 -2.11
C TYR A 82 5.08 -10.53 -2.34
N GLY A 83 3.94 -10.30 -3.02
CA GLY A 83 2.99 -11.37 -3.36
C GLY A 83 3.61 -12.52 -4.17
N ILE A 84 4.48 -12.21 -5.14
CA ILE A 84 5.17 -13.24 -5.96
C ILE A 84 6.11 -14.07 -5.09
N ILE A 85 6.97 -13.42 -4.30
CA ILE A 85 8.01 -14.10 -3.51
C ILE A 85 7.39 -14.95 -2.39
N HIS A 86 6.28 -14.52 -1.80
CA HIS A 86 5.61 -15.22 -0.70
C HIS A 86 4.47 -16.15 -1.15
N GLY A 87 4.24 -16.29 -2.46
CA GLY A 87 3.17 -17.14 -3.01
C GLY A 87 1.76 -16.64 -2.67
N GLN A 88 1.59 -15.32 -2.62
CA GLN A 88 0.37 -14.58 -2.29
C GLN A 88 -0.02 -13.58 -3.40
N VAL A 89 0.16 -13.99 -4.67
CA VAL A 89 -0.11 -13.12 -5.83
C VAL A 89 -1.59 -12.74 -5.91
N TRP A 90 -2.49 -13.66 -5.57
CA TRP A 90 -3.93 -13.40 -5.62
C TRP A 90 -4.35 -12.38 -4.57
N GLU A 91 -3.81 -12.47 -3.36
CA GLU A 91 -4.00 -11.49 -2.30
C GLU A 91 -3.48 -10.12 -2.73
N ALA A 92 -2.33 -10.05 -3.41
CA ALA A 92 -1.79 -8.81 -3.95
C ALA A 92 -2.70 -8.18 -5.03
N ILE A 93 -3.26 -8.99 -5.93
CA ILE A 93 -4.19 -8.54 -6.98
C ILE A 93 -5.49 -8.03 -6.36
N ILE A 94 -6.11 -8.82 -5.48
CA ILE A 94 -7.35 -8.46 -4.79
C ILE A 94 -7.15 -7.19 -3.97
N ARG A 95 -6.04 -7.10 -3.23
CA ARG A 95 -5.65 -5.89 -2.51
C ARG A 95 -5.55 -4.68 -3.44
N THR A 96 -4.92 -4.83 -4.60
CA THR A 96 -4.75 -3.73 -5.56
C THR A 96 -6.10 -3.17 -6.00
N LEU A 97 -7.07 -4.05 -6.31
CA LEU A 97 -8.42 -3.64 -6.70
C LEU A 97 -9.16 -2.95 -5.55
N ILE A 98 -9.15 -3.54 -4.35
CA ILE A 98 -9.77 -2.97 -3.16
C ILE A 98 -9.17 -1.59 -2.84
N LEU A 99 -7.85 -1.46 -2.93
CA LEU A 99 -7.16 -0.22 -2.61
C LEU A 99 -7.43 0.87 -3.66
N ALA A 100 -7.42 0.53 -4.95
CA ALA A 100 -7.75 1.46 -6.03
C ALA A 100 -9.17 2.02 -5.87
N ILE A 101 -10.15 1.15 -5.66
CA ILE A 101 -11.56 1.54 -5.46
C ILE A 101 -11.70 2.32 -4.14
N GLY A 102 -11.15 1.78 -3.04
CA GLY A 102 -11.29 2.37 -1.71
C GLY A 102 -10.68 3.75 -1.60
N ILE A 103 -9.48 3.97 -2.17
CA ILE A 103 -8.85 5.29 -2.22
C ILE A 103 -9.66 6.25 -3.09
N THR A 104 -10.23 5.78 -4.20
CA THR A 104 -11.07 6.60 -5.08
C THR A 104 -12.30 7.08 -4.34
N ILE A 105 -13.06 6.15 -3.74
CA ILE A 105 -14.26 6.50 -2.96
C ILE A 105 -13.89 7.43 -1.81
N TRP A 106 -12.86 7.11 -1.04
CA TRP A 106 -12.44 7.95 0.09
C TRP A 106 -12.06 9.37 -0.34
N SER A 107 -11.33 9.51 -1.44
CA SER A 107 -10.86 10.83 -1.90
C SER A 107 -11.95 11.64 -2.60
N GLU A 108 -13.00 11.01 -3.12
CA GLU A 108 -14.13 11.72 -3.74
C GLU A 108 -15.18 12.20 -2.71
N ILE A 109 -15.26 11.56 -1.54
CA ILE A 109 -16.24 11.94 -0.49
C ILE A 109 -15.65 12.87 0.59
N ASN A 110 -14.34 13.10 0.60
CA ASN A 110 -13.66 13.93 1.60
C ASN A 110 -13.08 15.19 0.95
N ASP A 111 -13.60 16.35 1.34
CA ASP A 111 -13.11 17.65 0.85
C ASP A 111 -11.96 18.22 1.69
N ASP A 112 -11.69 17.64 2.86
CA ASP A 112 -10.57 18.04 3.71
C ASP A 112 -9.30 17.26 3.33
N VAL A 113 -8.26 18.00 2.93
CA VAL A 113 -7.00 17.44 2.43
C VAL A 113 -6.29 16.57 3.47
N VAL A 114 -6.35 16.94 4.75
CA VAL A 114 -5.66 16.21 5.82
C VAL A 114 -6.38 14.88 6.07
N TRP A 115 -7.72 14.90 6.16
CA TRP A 115 -8.52 13.70 6.34
C TRP A 115 -8.48 12.77 5.10
N GLU A 116 -8.50 13.34 3.91
CA GLU A 116 -8.29 12.63 2.65
C GLU A 116 -6.95 11.85 2.70
N GLU A 117 -5.85 12.54 3.02
CA GLU A 117 -4.52 11.95 3.07
C GLU A 117 -4.36 10.90 4.18
N MET A 118 -4.86 11.18 5.37
CA MET A 118 -4.81 10.24 6.49
C MET A 118 -5.58 8.97 6.19
N GLY A 119 -6.81 9.08 5.68
CA GLY A 119 -7.63 7.92 5.38
C GLY A 119 -7.06 7.08 4.24
N ARG A 120 -6.42 7.68 3.23
CA ARG A 120 -5.64 6.90 2.24
C ARG A 120 -4.52 6.10 2.90
N GLY A 121 -3.76 6.72 3.79
CA GLY A 121 -2.71 6.04 4.55
C GLY A 121 -3.26 4.85 5.34
N ILE A 122 -4.38 5.06 6.05
CA ILE A 122 -5.07 4.00 6.80
C ILE A 122 -5.51 2.86 5.88
N LEU A 123 -6.13 3.16 4.73
CA LEU A 123 -6.54 2.14 3.75
C LEU A 123 -5.36 1.33 3.20
N ILE A 124 -4.22 1.98 2.94
CA ILE A 124 -2.99 1.31 2.47
C ILE A 124 -2.53 0.28 3.50
N ILE A 125 -2.54 0.63 4.79
CA ILE A 125 -2.09 -0.23 5.88
C ILE A 125 -3.11 -1.33 6.20
N LEU A 126 -4.39 -1.00 6.36
CA LEU A 126 -5.43 -1.98 6.71
C LEU A 126 -5.54 -3.10 5.68
N THR A 127 -5.42 -2.76 4.39
CA THR A 127 -5.49 -3.75 3.31
C THR A 127 -4.29 -4.70 3.28
N LEU A 128 -3.20 -4.43 4.01
CA LEU A 128 -2.11 -5.40 4.20
C LEU A 128 -2.55 -6.63 4.97
N GLY A 129 -3.63 -6.54 5.77
CA GLY A 129 -4.23 -7.68 6.45
C GLY A 129 -4.67 -8.80 5.50
N LEU A 130 -4.87 -8.53 4.22
CA LEU A 130 -5.16 -9.55 3.21
C LEU A 130 -3.99 -10.54 3.02
N PHE A 131 -2.76 -10.15 3.35
CA PHE A 131 -1.61 -11.05 3.35
C PHE A 131 -1.51 -11.90 4.61
N PHE A 132 -2.42 -11.75 5.57
CA PHE A 132 -2.44 -12.58 6.77
C PHE A 132 -2.83 -14.01 6.41
N ARG A 133 -1.84 -14.87 6.20
CA ARG A 133 -2.05 -16.29 5.93
C ARG A 133 -2.20 -17.03 7.25
N ARG A 134 -3.40 -17.55 7.51
CA ARG A 134 -3.63 -18.53 8.57
C ARG A 134 -2.75 -19.75 8.28
N LYS A 135 -1.96 -20.21 9.26
CA LYS A 135 -1.27 -21.50 9.19
C LYS A 135 -2.34 -22.60 9.14
N ASN A 136 -2.86 -22.89 7.95
CA ASN A 136 -3.79 -23.99 7.76
C ASN A 136 -2.99 -25.29 7.83
N GLY A 137 -3.11 -25.97 8.96
CA GLY A 137 -2.87 -27.40 9.14
C GLY A 137 -1.53 -27.90 8.64
N GLU A 138 -0.56 -27.99 9.56
CA GLU A 138 0.29 -29.19 9.56
C GLU A 138 -0.67 -30.38 9.54
N LYS A 139 -0.89 -30.97 8.37
CA LYS A 139 -1.27 -32.36 8.31
C LYS A 139 -0.10 -33.11 8.93
N THR A 140 -0.25 -33.49 10.19
CA THR A 140 0.51 -34.57 10.79
C THR A 140 0.19 -35.82 9.98
N ASP A 141 0.89 -35.99 8.86
CA ASP A 141 0.99 -37.28 8.20
C ASP A 141 1.84 -38.14 9.14
N LYS A 142 1.16 -39.02 9.88
CA LYS A 142 1.74 -40.22 10.50
C LYS A 142 1.32 -41.42 9.67
#